data_AF-A0A731G932-F1
#
_entry.id   AF-A0A731G932-F1
#
_cell.length_a   1.000
_cell.length_b   1.000
_cell.length_c   1.000
_cell.angle_alpha   90.00
_cell.angle_beta   90.00
_cell.angle_gamma   90.00
#
_symmetry.space_group_name_H-M   'P 1'
#
loop_
_entity.id
_entity.type
_entity.pdbx_description
1 polymer ?
#
loop_
_entity_poly.entity_id
_entity_poly.type
_entity_poly.pdbx_seq_one_letter_code
_entity_poly.pdbx_strand_id
1 'polypeptide(L)'
;ALYIVLYIISLVTIAVGGLVFSIVFLGLLAIIGIGVINGITYSKWMTLFGNGANFGIHRFSIQVNVKTCIRGCVLAMLTLFPFAVVIGYLIAPVFTDMILLSMMGNAQAGGALILQYYGQIMVCYFLYFLAIIVVTSYLYVALRNLFLNNLSLANDSIRFHSSVTAHGMLWRLLVVFVISGVTLGLAYPWLKIWLVSWLAQNTQVQGDLDSLELTNDEKPLENSPLMWISRGIMPYFPFI
;
A
#
# COMPACT_ATOMS: atom_id res chain seq x y z
N ALA A 1 -11.91 11.18 22.51
CA ALA A 1 -10.48 11.46 22.75
C ALA A 1 -9.79 12.01 21.50
N LEU A 2 -9.71 11.24 20.39
CA LEU A 2 -8.96 11.63 19.19
C LEU A 2 -9.43 12.94 18.52
N TYR A 3 -10.76 13.14 18.40
CA TYR A 3 -11.33 14.37 17.83
C TYR A 3 -10.98 15.64 18.63
N ILE A 4 -10.96 15.52 19.96
CA ILE A 4 -10.61 16.63 20.86
C ILE A 4 -9.13 16.99 20.72
N VAL A 5 -8.26 15.98 20.62
CA VAL A 5 -6.82 16.18 20.39
C VAL A 5 -6.57 16.85 19.04
N LEU A 6 -7.22 16.39 17.97
CA LEU A 6 -7.11 17.01 16.64
C LEU A 6 -7.62 18.45 16.64
N TYR A 7 -8.73 18.72 17.33
CA TYR A 7 -9.27 20.07 17.45
C TYR A 7 -8.30 21.01 18.19
N ILE A 8 -7.71 20.57 19.31
CA ILE A 8 -6.73 21.36 20.05
C ILE A 8 -5.47 21.64 19.21
N ILE A 9 -4.95 20.62 18.51
CA ILE A 9 -3.80 20.80 17.59
C ILE A 9 -4.16 21.80 16.48
N SER A 10 -5.37 21.74 15.94
CA SER A 10 -5.83 22.67 14.91
C SER A 10 -5.85 24.12 15.42
N LEU A 11 -6.37 24.36 16.64
CA LEU A 11 -6.42 25.71 17.23
C LEU A 11 -5.02 26.28 17.47
N VAL A 12 -4.11 25.47 18.02
CA VAL A 12 -2.72 25.88 18.30
C VAL A 12 -1.98 26.19 17.01
N THR A 13 -2.11 25.35 15.98
CA THR A 13 -1.42 25.56 14.71
C THR A 13 -1.96 26.75 13.93
N ILE A 14 -3.26 27.01 13.98
CA ILE A 14 -3.87 28.23 13.40
C ILE A 14 -3.32 29.48 14.09
N ALA A 15 -3.19 29.47 15.42
CA ALA A 15 -2.68 30.62 16.18
C ALA A 15 -1.20 30.94 15.85
N VAL A 16 -0.40 29.93 15.51
CA VAL A 16 1.05 30.09 15.25
C VAL A 16 1.36 30.42 13.80
N GLY A 17 0.66 29.82 12.83
CA GLY A 17 1.02 29.90 11.41
C GLY A 17 -0.15 30.15 10.45
N GLY A 18 -1.35 30.38 10.97
CA GLY A 18 -2.57 30.53 10.17
C GLY A 18 -3.11 29.22 9.61
N LEU A 19 -4.19 29.33 8.85
CA LEU A 19 -4.99 28.20 8.38
C LEU A 19 -4.22 27.29 7.40
N VAL A 20 -3.44 27.87 6.48
CA VAL A 20 -2.66 27.10 5.49
C VAL A 20 -1.59 26.24 6.17
N PHE A 21 -0.86 26.80 7.14
CA PHE A 21 0.13 26.07 7.92
C PHE A 21 -0.51 24.92 8.69
N SER A 22 -1.67 25.15 9.32
CA SER A 22 -2.41 24.14 10.06
C SER A 22 -2.81 22.95 9.18
N ILE A 23 -3.36 23.21 7.99
CA ILE A 23 -3.78 22.16 7.04
C ILE A 23 -2.59 21.31 6.59
N VAL A 24 -1.48 21.95 6.19
CA VAL A 24 -0.27 21.24 5.73
C VAL A 24 0.33 20.40 6.86
N PHE A 25 0.41 20.96 8.06
CA PHE A 25 0.97 20.27 9.22
C PHE A 25 0.12 19.07 9.65
N LEU A 26 -1.21 19.25 9.75
CA LEU A 26 -2.14 18.17 10.07
C LEU A 26 -2.15 17.08 8.99
N GLY A 27 -2.08 17.47 7.71
CA GLY A 27 -1.98 16.54 6.60
C GLY A 27 -0.72 15.69 6.66
N LEU A 28 0.44 16.29 6.92
CA LEU A 28 1.71 15.58 7.10
C LEU A 28 1.68 14.64 8.30
N LEU A 29 1.14 15.10 9.44
CA LEU A 29 0.98 14.26 10.62
C LEU A 29 0.08 13.04 10.35
N ALA A 30 -1.03 13.24 9.61
CA ALA A 30 -1.91 12.15 9.22
C ALA A 30 -1.19 11.12 8.32
N ILE A 31 -0.46 11.59 7.31
CA ILE A 31 0.33 10.74 6.40
C ILE A 31 1.37 9.92 7.18
N ILE A 32 2.12 10.56 8.07
CA ILE A 32 3.13 9.89 8.90
C ILE A 32 2.46 8.88 9.85
N GLY A 33 1.35 9.28 10.50
CA GLY A 33 0.61 8.42 11.42
C GLY A 33 0.11 7.15 10.74
N ILE A 34 -0.49 7.26 9.55
CA ILE A 34 -0.93 6.12 8.75
C ILE A 34 0.28 5.23 8.37
N GLY A 35 1.41 5.83 7.97
CA GLY A 35 2.64 5.10 7.67
C GLY A 35 3.18 4.30 8.86
N VAL A 36 3.15 4.87 10.06
CA VAL A 36 3.58 4.19 11.30
C VAL A 36 2.64 3.05 11.66
N ILE A 37 1.33 3.27 11.62
CA ILE A 37 0.31 2.24 11.90
C ILE A 37 0.50 1.06 10.94
N ASN A 38 0.62 1.33 9.64
CA ASN A 38 0.85 0.28 8.65
C ASN A 38 2.18 -0.44 8.88
N GLY A 39 3.26 0.28 9.21
CA GLY A 39 4.55 -0.32 9.53
C GLY A 39 4.50 -1.29 10.72
N ILE A 40 3.82 -0.91 11.80
CA ILE A 40 3.62 -1.78 12.97
C ILE A 40 2.78 -2.99 12.58
N THR A 41 1.63 -2.77 11.95
CA THR A 41 0.71 -3.85 11.53
C THR A 41 1.44 -4.86 10.64
N TYR A 42 2.07 -4.42 9.55
CA TYR A 42 2.74 -5.33 8.62
C TYR A 42 3.94 -6.03 9.26
N SER A 43 4.67 -5.40 10.19
CA SER A 43 5.76 -6.09 10.89
C SER A 43 5.26 -7.28 11.70
N LYS A 44 4.11 -7.14 12.38
CA LYS A 44 3.52 -8.20 13.18
C LYS A 44 2.93 -9.31 12.32
N TRP A 45 2.23 -8.94 11.24
CA TRP A 45 1.75 -9.90 10.25
C TRP A 45 2.92 -10.71 9.68
N MET A 46 3.98 -10.04 9.26
CA MET A 46 5.16 -10.69 8.68
C MET A 46 5.82 -11.69 9.63
N THR A 47 5.99 -11.35 10.91
CA THR A 47 6.51 -12.27 11.92
C THR A 47 5.56 -13.42 12.22
N LEU A 48 4.25 -13.16 12.30
CA LEU A 48 3.24 -14.18 12.57
C LEU A 48 3.26 -15.28 11.51
N PHE A 49 3.29 -14.89 10.24
CA PHE A 49 3.20 -15.84 9.13
C PHE A 49 4.55 -16.44 8.76
N GLY A 50 5.61 -15.63 8.71
CA GLY A 50 6.94 -16.15 8.40
C GLY A 50 7.42 -17.18 9.43
N ASN A 51 7.11 -16.99 10.73
CA ASN A 51 7.43 -18.01 11.75
C ASN A 51 6.34 -19.08 11.92
N GLY A 52 5.15 -18.87 11.34
CA GLY A 52 4.00 -19.78 11.45
C GLY A 52 3.93 -20.83 10.34
N ALA A 53 4.70 -20.63 9.25
CA ALA A 53 4.73 -21.54 8.12
C ALA A 53 5.76 -22.66 8.30
N ASN A 54 5.42 -23.86 7.82
CA ASN A 54 6.33 -25.00 7.71
C ASN A 54 6.31 -25.54 6.26
N PHE A 55 7.44 -26.07 5.82
CA PHE A 55 7.58 -26.84 4.59
C PHE A 55 8.07 -28.25 4.96
N GLY A 56 7.16 -29.22 4.96
CA GLY A 56 7.41 -30.55 5.53
C GLY A 56 7.79 -30.44 7.02
N ILE A 57 8.90 -31.08 7.39
CA ILE A 57 9.50 -30.97 8.74
C ILE A 57 10.22 -29.63 9.00
N HIS A 58 10.52 -28.85 7.96
CA HIS A 58 11.34 -27.64 8.08
C HIS A 58 10.48 -26.41 8.35
N ARG A 59 10.80 -25.66 9.41
CA ARG A 59 10.09 -24.43 9.77
C ARG A 59 10.72 -23.21 9.11
N PHE A 60 9.88 -22.29 8.65
CA PHE A 60 10.34 -20.97 8.22
C PHE A 60 10.69 -20.11 9.44
N SER A 61 11.73 -19.31 9.30
CA SER A 61 12.14 -18.32 10.29
C SER A 61 12.24 -16.96 9.63
N ILE A 62 11.74 -15.93 10.32
CA ILE A 62 11.83 -14.56 9.85
C ILE A 62 12.26 -13.61 10.97
N GLN A 63 13.25 -12.78 10.69
CA GLN A 63 13.72 -11.75 11.62
C GLN A 63 13.41 -10.36 11.06
N VAL A 64 12.27 -9.80 11.49
CA VAL A 64 11.80 -8.50 11.00
C VAL A 64 12.15 -7.40 11.97
N ASN A 65 12.92 -6.42 11.51
CA ASN A 65 13.09 -5.18 12.26
C ASN A 65 11.89 -4.25 12.04
N VAL A 66 11.09 -4.03 13.09
CA VAL A 66 9.92 -3.14 13.08
C VAL A 66 10.28 -1.72 12.63
N LYS A 67 11.46 -1.21 13.03
CA LYS A 67 11.93 0.13 12.65
C LYS A 67 12.14 0.25 11.15
N THR A 68 12.69 -0.79 10.51
CA THR A 68 12.91 -0.83 9.07
C THR A 68 11.58 -0.89 8.32
N CYS A 69 10.61 -1.67 8.83
CA CYS A 69 9.26 -1.72 8.29
C CYS A 69 8.56 -0.36 8.35
N ILE A 70 8.58 0.30 9.53
CA ILE A 70 8.02 1.65 9.71
C ILE A 70 8.68 2.63 8.74
N ARG A 71 10.01 2.62 8.62
CA ARG A 71 10.72 3.52 7.70
C ARG A 71 10.25 3.31 6.25
N GLY A 72 10.11 2.06 5.81
CA GLY A 72 9.61 1.72 4.48
C GLY A 72 8.18 2.23 4.24
N CYS A 73 7.26 1.96 5.16
CA CYS A 73 5.86 2.38 5.07
C CYS A 73 5.70 3.91 5.12
N VAL A 74 6.44 4.60 6.00
CA VAL A 74 6.41 6.07 6.09
C VAL A 74 6.95 6.70 4.81
N LEU A 75 8.07 6.19 4.26
CA LEU A 75 8.60 6.68 2.98
C LEU A 75 7.60 6.49 1.84
N ALA A 76 6.94 5.33 1.78
CA ALA A 76 5.90 5.08 0.78
C ALA A 76 4.72 6.06 0.93
N MET A 77 4.23 6.29 2.14
CA MET A 77 3.14 7.24 2.39
C MET A 77 3.53 8.69 2.11
N LEU A 78 4.80 9.07 2.35
CA LEU A 78 5.30 10.41 2.08
C LEU A 78 5.25 10.76 0.58
N THR A 79 5.29 9.76 -0.31
CA THR A 79 5.10 9.99 -1.76
C THR A 79 3.73 10.57 -2.11
N LEU A 80 2.73 10.45 -1.23
CA LEU A 80 1.40 11.03 -1.41
C LEU A 80 1.39 12.56 -1.27
N PHE A 81 2.31 13.11 -0.46
CA PHE A 81 2.36 14.54 -0.15
C PHE A 81 2.41 15.47 -1.38
N PRO A 82 3.32 15.28 -2.36
CA PRO A 82 3.35 16.14 -3.55
C PRO A 82 2.03 16.10 -4.34
N PHE A 83 1.40 14.93 -4.47
CA PHE A 83 0.10 14.81 -5.15
C PHE A 83 -1.01 15.53 -4.37
N ALA A 84 -1.03 15.39 -3.05
CA ALA A 84 -2.02 16.07 -2.20
C ALA A 84 -1.91 17.60 -2.29
N VAL A 85 -0.68 18.15 -2.36
CA VAL A 85 -0.47 19.59 -2.54
C VAL A 85 -1.00 20.06 -3.89
N VAL A 86 -0.68 19.34 -4.98
CA VAL A 86 -1.15 19.70 -6.33
C VAL A 86 -2.67 19.59 -6.43
N ILE A 87 -3.27 18.52 -5.91
CA ILE A 87 -4.73 18.34 -5.89
C ILE A 87 -5.39 19.44 -5.05
N GLY A 88 -4.83 19.76 -3.88
CA GLY A 88 -5.31 20.84 -3.02
C GLY A 88 -5.30 22.19 -3.71
N TYR A 89 -4.25 22.48 -4.47
CA TYR A 89 -4.15 23.71 -5.27
C TYR A 89 -5.20 23.76 -6.39
N LEU A 90 -5.39 22.65 -7.11
CA LEU A 90 -6.35 22.58 -8.23
C LEU A 90 -7.81 22.64 -7.76
N ILE A 91 -8.13 22.06 -6.60
CA ILE A 91 -9.51 21.99 -6.10
C ILE A 91 -9.92 23.24 -5.30
N ALA A 92 -8.96 24.01 -4.78
CA ALA A 92 -9.22 25.24 -4.02
C ALA A 92 -10.21 26.22 -4.69
N PRO A 93 -10.06 26.61 -5.98
CA PRO A 93 -11.00 27.53 -6.63
C PRO A 93 -12.42 26.96 -6.73
N VAL A 94 -12.55 25.64 -6.90
CA VAL A 94 -13.85 24.97 -6.95
C VAL A 94 -14.60 25.18 -5.64
N PHE A 95 -13.93 24.98 -4.50
CA PHE A 95 -14.55 25.17 -3.19
C PHE A 95 -14.83 26.64 -2.87
N THR A 96 -13.94 27.58 -3.23
CA THR A 96 -14.17 29.00 -2.96
C THR A 96 -15.39 29.52 -3.70
N ASP A 97 -15.57 29.14 -4.96
CA ASP A 97 -16.70 29.61 -5.76
C ASP A 97 -18.01 28.94 -5.32
N MET A 98 -17.96 27.65 -4.94
CA MET A 98 -19.12 26.98 -4.32
C MET A 98 -19.59 27.70 -3.06
N ILE A 99 -18.67 28.12 -2.19
CA ILE A 99 -19.01 28.87 -0.97
C ILE A 99 -19.62 30.23 -1.34
N LEU A 100 -19.00 30.97 -2.25
CA LEU A 100 -19.51 32.28 -2.67
C LEU A 100 -20.94 32.20 -3.21
N LEU A 101 -21.23 31.23 -4.09
CA LEU A 101 -22.57 31.01 -4.64
C LEU A 101 -23.59 30.60 -3.56
N SER A 102 -23.15 29.83 -2.56
CA SER A 102 -24.00 29.48 -1.42
C SER A 102 -24.37 30.72 -0.58
N MET A 103 -23.43 31.66 -0.40
CA MET A 103 -23.66 32.91 0.32
C MET A 103 -24.57 33.88 -0.44
N MET A 104 -24.54 33.84 -1.78
CA MET A 104 -25.42 34.64 -2.65
C MET A 104 -26.84 34.05 -2.78
N GLY A 105 -27.16 32.96 -2.07
CA GLY A 105 -28.47 32.31 -2.10
C GLY A 105 -28.77 31.54 -3.39
N ASN A 106 -27.77 31.36 -4.27
CA ASN A 106 -27.94 30.72 -5.56
C ASN A 106 -27.56 29.24 -5.52
N ALA A 107 -28.23 28.47 -4.66
CA ALA A 107 -27.93 27.05 -4.43
C ALA A 107 -28.16 26.15 -5.67
N GLN A 108 -28.93 26.63 -6.66
CA GLN A 108 -29.25 25.91 -7.89
C GLN A 108 -28.12 25.98 -8.95
N ALA A 109 -27.16 26.89 -8.78
CA ALA A 109 -26.04 27.07 -9.71
C ALA A 109 -24.87 26.09 -9.51
N GLY A 110 -24.93 25.21 -8.48
CA GLY A 110 -23.89 24.21 -8.23
C GLY A 110 -23.62 23.28 -9.41
N GLY A 111 -24.67 22.92 -10.18
CA GLY A 111 -24.51 22.10 -11.38
C GLY A 111 -23.75 22.80 -12.51
N ALA A 112 -24.00 24.11 -12.72
CA ALA A 112 -23.28 24.91 -13.72
C ALA A 112 -21.80 25.07 -13.36
N LEU A 113 -21.49 25.14 -12.06
CA LEU A 113 -20.12 25.24 -11.58
C LEU A 113 -19.33 23.94 -11.76
N ILE A 114 -19.97 22.79 -11.56
CA ILE A 114 -19.35 21.48 -11.85
C ILE A 114 -19.02 21.37 -13.34
N LEU A 115 -19.90 21.84 -14.23
CA LEU A 115 -19.64 21.89 -15.67
C LEU A 115 -18.47 22.83 -16.01
N GLN A 116 -18.38 23.98 -15.35
CA GLN A 116 -17.26 24.93 -15.52
C GLN A 116 -15.92 24.32 -15.10
N TYR A 117 -15.89 23.58 -14.00
CA TYR A 117 -14.68 22.98 -13.44
C TYR A 117 -14.47 21.51 -13.83
N TYR A 118 -15.26 20.98 -14.76
CA TYR A 118 -15.26 19.56 -15.12
C TYR A 118 -13.85 19.04 -15.45
N GLY A 119 -13.09 19.76 -16.30
CA GLY A 119 -11.74 19.38 -16.67
C GLY A 119 -10.77 19.35 -15.48
N GLN A 120 -10.84 20.32 -14.56
CA GLN A 120 -10.00 20.35 -13.37
C GLN A 120 -10.32 19.20 -12.41
N ILE A 121 -11.61 18.91 -12.21
CA ILE A 121 -12.07 17.78 -11.40
C ILE A 121 -11.56 16.46 -12.00
N MET A 122 -11.62 16.28 -13.32
CA MET A 122 -11.06 15.10 -13.98
C MET A 122 -9.55 14.96 -13.76
N VAL A 123 -8.78 16.05 -13.85
CA VAL A 123 -7.33 16.03 -13.57
C VAL A 123 -7.07 15.65 -12.11
N CYS A 124 -7.83 16.17 -11.16
CA CYS A 124 -7.71 15.78 -9.75
C CYS A 124 -7.94 14.28 -9.54
N TYR A 125 -8.95 13.69 -10.18
CA TYR A 125 -9.18 12.25 -10.12
C TYR A 125 -8.02 11.45 -10.74
N PHE A 126 -7.51 11.89 -11.89
CA PHE A 126 -6.36 11.23 -12.53
C PHE A 126 -5.12 11.27 -11.62
N LEU A 127 -4.82 12.42 -11.03
CA LEU A 127 -3.72 12.58 -10.08
C LEU A 127 -3.93 11.73 -8.81
N TYR A 128 -5.16 11.60 -8.34
CA TYR A 128 -5.51 10.73 -7.21
C TYR A 128 -5.22 9.25 -7.51
N PHE A 129 -5.66 8.74 -8.67
CA PHE A 129 -5.34 7.37 -9.08
C PHE A 129 -3.84 7.15 -9.26
N LEU A 130 -3.15 8.12 -9.89
CA LEU A 130 -1.70 8.06 -10.04
C LEU A 130 -0.99 8.03 -8.68
N ALA A 131 -1.43 8.86 -7.72
CA ALA A 131 -0.90 8.85 -6.36
C ALA A 131 -1.06 7.49 -5.68
N ILE A 132 -2.23 6.84 -5.82
CA ILE A 132 -2.46 5.49 -5.30
C ILE A 132 -1.47 4.50 -5.93
N ILE A 133 -1.30 4.53 -7.25
CA ILE A 133 -0.39 3.62 -7.96
C ILE A 133 1.05 3.83 -7.46
N VAL A 134 1.49 5.08 -7.27
CA VAL A 134 2.83 5.40 -6.74
C VAL A 134 2.98 4.86 -5.32
N VAL A 135 2.07 5.21 -4.40
CA VAL A 135 2.14 4.77 -3.00
C VAL A 135 2.14 3.24 -2.90
N THR A 136 1.24 2.57 -3.62
CA THR A 136 1.14 1.11 -3.62
C THR A 136 2.40 0.45 -4.20
N SER A 137 3.01 1.01 -5.24
CA SER A 137 4.27 0.51 -5.79
C SER A 137 5.40 0.54 -4.77
N TYR A 138 5.60 1.69 -4.11
CA TYR A 138 6.65 1.83 -3.08
C TYR A 138 6.38 0.94 -1.87
N LEU A 139 5.13 0.88 -1.40
CA LEU A 139 4.73 0.06 -0.26
C LEU A 139 4.93 -1.44 -0.56
N TYR A 140 4.48 -1.90 -1.73
CA TYR A 140 4.63 -3.30 -2.16
C TYR A 140 6.11 -3.71 -2.18
N VAL A 141 6.97 -2.90 -2.81
CA VAL A 141 8.40 -3.22 -2.92
C VAL A 141 9.10 -3.18 -1.56
N ALA A 142 8.80 -2.19 -0.72
CA ALA A 142 9.38 -2.09 0.61
C ALA A 142 9.04 -3.30 1.48
N LEU A 143 7.76 -3.71 1.49
CA LEU A 143 7.30 -4.85 2.28
C LEU A 143 7.82 -6.18 1.72
N ARG A 144 7.75 -6.38 0.41
CA ARG A 144 8.21 -7.61 -0.24
C ARG A 144 9.70 -7.84 -0.06
N ASN A 145 10.52 -6.81 -0.28
CA ASN A 145 11.96 -6.92 -0.11
C ASN A 145 12.32 -7.15 1.36
N LEU A 146 11.64 -6.50 2.29
CA LEU A 146 11.83 -6.78 3.71
C LEU A 146 11.44 -8.23 4.03
N PHE A 147 10.33 -8.72 3.49
CA PHE A 147 9.82 -10.08 3.72
C PHE A 147 10.81 -11.12 3.25
N LEU A 148 11.08 -11.14 1.95
CA LEU A 148 11.86 -12.20 1.33
C LEU A 148 13.31 -12.15 1.80
N ASN A 149 13.92 -10.97 1.92
CA ASN A 149 15.34 -10.87 2.29
C ASN A 149 15.63 -11.26 3.76
N ASN A 150 14.61 -11.32 4.62
CA ASN A 150 14.76 -11.76 6.01
C ASN A 150 14.12 -13.13 6.27
N LEU A 151 13.60 -13.79 5.23
CA LEU A 151 13.00 -15.11 5.33
C LEU A 151 14.07 -16.18 5.10
N SER A 152 14.12 -17.16 6.00
CA SER A 152 14.93 -18.35 5.87
C SER A 152 14.16 -19.62 6.19
N LEU A 153 14.69 -20.75 5.75
CA LEU A 153 14.12 -22.08 5.94
C LEU A 153 15.22 -23.03 6.43
N ALA A 154 14.83 -24.04 7.21
CA ALA A 154 15.70 -25.09 7.71
C ALA A 154 16.99 -24.54 8.37
N ASN A 155 16.80 -23.70 9.39
CA ASN A 155 17.88 -23.07 10.17
C ASN A 155 18.93 -22.34 9.30
N ASP A 156 18.47 -21.44 8.43
CA ASP A 156 19.30 -20.62 7.53
C ASP A 156 20.00 -21.35 6.37
N SER A 157 19.76 -22.65 6.16
CA SER A 157 20.30 -23.38 5.00
C SER A 157 19.75 -22.87 3.67
N ILE A 158 18.49 -22.43 3.65
CA ILE A 158 17.86 -21.80 2.49
C ILE A 158 17.42 -20.38 2.86
N ARG A 159 17.79 -19.42 2.03
CA ARG A 159 17.43 -18.00 2.15
C ARG A 159 16.70 -17.53 0.91
N PHE A 160 15.77 -16.60 1.12
CA PHE A 160 15.03 -15.98 0.03
C PHE A 160 15.59 -14.59 -0.24
N HIS A 161 15.54 -14.17 -1.50
CA HIS A 161 16.00 -12.84 -1.90
C HIS A 161 15.09 -12.23 -2.95
N SER A 162 14.78 -10.95 -2.80
CA SER A 162 14.00 -10.14 -3.72
C SER A 162 14.78 -8.89 -4.11
N SER A 163 14.95 -8.71 -5.42
CA SER A 163 15.63 -7.57 -6.05
C SER A 163 14.67 -6.60 -6.73
N VAL A 164 13.37 -6.72 -6.43
CA VAL A 164 12.30 -5.91 -7.02
C VAL A 164 12.54 -4.42 -6.75
N THR A 165 12.40 -3.59 -7.78
CA THR A 165 12.59 -2.13 -7.71
C THR A 165 11.27 -1.38 -7.76
N ALA A 166 11.17 -0.25 -7.03
CA ALA A 166 9.96 0.57 -6.97
C ALA A 166 9.55 1.14 -8.34
N HIS A 167 10.53 1.58 -9.13
CA HIS A 167 10.28 2.07 -10.49
C HIS A 167 9.79 0.94 -11.41
N GLY A 168 10.38 -0.25 -11.32
CA GLY A 168 9.94 -1.42 -12.08
C GLY A 168 8.52 -1.86 -11.73
N MET A 169 8.13 -1.73 -10.45
CA MET A 169 6.77 -2.00 -9.99
C MET A 169 5.78 -0.93 -10.48
N LEU A 170 6.15 0.35 -10.37
CA LEU A 170 5.34 1.49 -10.81
C LEU A 170 4.97 1.38 -12.28
N TRP A 171 5.96 1.14 -13.15
CA TRP A 171 5.72 0.96 -14.58
C TRP A 171 4.72 -0.17 -14.85
N ARG A 172 4.87 -1.29 -14.17
CA ARG A 172 4.02 -2.47 -14.38
C ARG A 172 2.60 -2.25 -13.89
N LEU A 173 2.44 -1.66 -12.71
CA LEU A 173 1.12 -1.33 -12.19
C LEU A 173 0.41 -0.28 -13.06
N LEU A 174 1.14 0.69 -13.59
CA LEU A 174 0.60 1.67 -14.53
C LEU A 174 0.12 0.99 -15.81
N VAL A 175 0.93 0.13 -16.42
CA VAL A 175 0.55 -0.64 -17.62
C VAL A 175 -0.67 -1.53 -17.36
N VAL A 176 -0.68 -2.26 -16.23
CA VAL A 176 -1.82 -3.08 -15.83
C VAL A 176 -3.08 -2.22 -15.69
N PHE A 177 -3.00 -1.08 -15.00
CA PHE A 177 -4.15 -0.20 -14.77
C PHE A 177 -4.67 0.41 -16.07
N VAL A 178 -3.80 0.99 -16.89
CA VAL A 178 -4.19 1.72 -18.11
C VAL A 178 -4.73 0.76 -19.17
N ILE A 179 -4.00 -0.31 -19.50
CA ILE A 179 -4.42 -1.22 -20.58
C ILE A 179 -5.66 -2.02 -20.15
N SER A 180 -5.74 -2.46 -18.89
CA SER A 180 -6.96 -3.11 -18.40
C SER A 180 -8.14 -2.14 -18.42
N GLY A 181 -7.95 -0.86 -18.05
CA GLY A 181 -8.99 0.15 -18.14
C GLY A 181 -9.52 0.37 -19.56
N VAL A 182 -8.61 0.51 -20.54
CA VAL A 182 -8.96 0.69 -21.96
C VAL A 182 -9.68 -0.53 -22.54
N THR A 183 -9.29 -1.74 -22.12
CA THR A 183 -9.87 -3.00 -22.61
C THR A 183 -11.06 -3.50 -21.79
N LEU A 184 -11.59 -2.68 -20.86
CA LEU A 184 -12.65 -3.07 -19.93
C LEU A 184 -12.33 -4.38 -19.17
N GLY A 185 -11.06 -4.61 -18.87
CA GLY A 185 -10.55 -5.75 -18.10
C GLY A 185 -10.15 -6.97 -18.92
N LEU A 186 -10.38 -6.99 -20.24
CA LEU A 186 -10.05 -8.16 -21.07
C LEU A 186 -8.55 -8.48 -21.10
N ALA A 187 -7.69 -7.45 -21.07
CA ALA A 187 -6.23 -7.64 -21.03
C ALA A 187 -5.69 -7.97 -19.63
N TYR A 188 -6.50 -7.84 -18.57
CA TYR A 188 -6.04 -7.98 -17.18
C TYR A 188 -5.37 -9.33 -16.89
N PRO A 189 -5.90 -10.50 -17.31
CA PRO A 189 -5.29 -11.79 -17.01
C PRO A 189 -3.87 -11.91 -17.60
N TRP A 190 -3.68 -11.45 -18.83
CA TRP A 190 -2.38 -11.50 -19.50
C TRP A 190 -1.37 -10.56 -18.85
N LEU A 191 -1.78 -9.34 -18.53
CA LEU A 191 -0.95 -8.36 -17.83
C LEU A 191 -0.60 -8.80 -16.40
N LYS A 192 -1.50 -9.50 -15.73
CA LYS A 192 -1.24 -10.11 -14.42
C LYS A 192 -0.18 -11.20 -14.51
N ILE A 193 -0.24 -12.08 -15.51
CA ILE A 193 0.80 -13.10 -15.74
C ILE A 193 2.15 -12.43 -16.03
N TRP A 194 2.16 -11.36 -16.83
CA TRP A 194 3.37 -10.59 -17.11
C TRP A 194 3.99 -9.96 -15.85
N LEU A 195 3.16 -9.36 -14.98
CA LEU A 195 3.61 -8.83 -13.69
C LEU A 195 4.17 -9.93 -12.78
N VAL A 196 3.46 -11.04 -12.62
CA VAL A 196 3.87 -12.16 -11.75
C VAL A 196 5.15 -12.82 -12.28
N SER A 197 5.28 -12.99 -13.60
CA SER A 197 6.49 -13.54 -14.22
C SER A 197 7.70 -12.66 -13.92
N TRP A 198 7.54 -11.33 -13.97
CA TRP A 198 8.62 -10.42 -13.58
C TRP A 198 8.96 -10.50 -12.09
N LEU A 199 7.96 -10.58 -11.21
CA LEU A 199 8.19 -10.77 -9.77
C LEU A 199 8.98 -12.05 -9.51
N ALA A 200 8.62 -13.15 -10.17
CA ALA A 200 9.31 -14.43 -10.07
C ALA A 200 10.77 -14.32 -10.55
N GLN A 201 11.02 -13.68 -11.70
CA GLN A 201 12.37 -13.46 -12.22
C GLN A 201 13.26 -12.62 -11.28
N ASN A 202 12.68 -11.74 -10.47
CA ASN A 202 13.39 -10.90 -9.50
C ASN A 202 13.43 -11.53 -8.10
N THR A 203 13.00 -12.78 -7.98
CA THR A 203 13.01 -13.56 -6.74
C THR A 203 13.95 -14.74 -6.89
N GLN A 204 14.83 -14.91 -5.93
CA GLN A 204 15.85 -15.94 -5.95
C GLN A 204 15.80 -16.71 -4.64
N VAL A 205 16.05 -18.01 -4.73
CA VAL A 205 16.27 -18.90 -3.60
C VAL A 205 17.76 -19.20 -3.56
N GLN A 206 18.38 -18.95 -2.41
CA GLN A 206 19.80 -19.17 -2.18
C GLN A 206 19.95 -20.33 -1.20
N GLY A 207 20.64 -21.39 -1.60
CA GLY A 207 20.80 -22.61 -0.80
C GLY A 207 20.68 -23.86 -1.67
N ASP A 208 21.13 -24.98 -1.14
CA ASP A 208 21.02 -26.28 -1.82
C ASP A 208 19.65 -26.90 -1.52
N LEU A 209 18.74 -26.82 -2.49
CA LEU A 209 17.39 -27.39 -2.39
C LEU A 209 17.41 -28.91 -2.43
N ASP A 210 18.39 -29.53 -3.09
CA ASP A 210 18.48 -30.98 -3.25
C ASP A 210 18.94 -31.65 -1.96
N SER A 211 19.61 -30.90 -1.08
CA SER A 211 20.01 -31.34 0.26
C SER A 211 18.87 -31.37 1.28
N LEU A 212 17.69 -30.81 0.94
CA LEU A 212 16.59 -30.66 1.87
C LEU A 212 15.81 -31.97 2.02
N GLU A 213 15.59 -32.42 3.26
CA GLU A 213 14.82 -33.63 3.51
C GLU A 213 13.32 -33.35 3.30
N LEU A 214 12.74 -33.93 2.26
CA LEU A 214 11.33 -33.75 1.88
C LEU A 214 10.39 -34.68 2.67
N THR A 215 10.63 -34.83 3.97
CA THR A 215 9.75 -35.63 4.82
C THR A 215 8.51 -34.80 5.18
N ASN A 216 7.32 -35.35 4.91
CA ASN A 216 6.06 -34.71 5.29
C ASN A 216 5.89 -34.76 6.81
N ASP A 217 5.34 -33.70 7.41
CA ASP A 217 4.98 -33.71 8.83
C ASP A 217 3.93 -34.83 9.03
N GLU A 218 4.24 -35.82 9.87
CA GLU A 218 3.39 -37.00 10.12
C GLU A 218 2.10 -36.65 10.89
N LYS A 219 1.93 -35.39 11.30
CA LYS A 219 0.70 -34.92 11.94
C LYS A 219 -0.49 -35.13 11.00
N PRO A 220 -1.51 -35.90 11.43
CA PRO A 220 -2.71 -36.07 10.64
C PRO A 220 -3.37 -34.70 10.44
N LEU A 221 -3.67 -34.37 9.18
CA LEU A 221 -4.42 -33.17 8.84
C LEU A 221 -5.75 -33.20 9.58
N GLU A 222 -6.01 -32.16 10.37
CA GLU A 222 -7.26 -32.04 11.12
C GLU A 222 -8.44 -32.03 10.12
N ASN A 223 -9.34 -33.00 10.27
CA ASN A 223 -10.48 -33.23 9.38
C ASN A 223 -11.77 -32.58 9.90
N SER A 224 -11.65 -31.43 10.56
CA SER A 224 -12.79 -30.64 11.01
C SER A 224 -13.48 -29.96 9.82
N PRO A 225 -14.83 -29.81 9.82
CA PRO A 225 -15.55 -29.09 8.76
C PRO A 225 -15.03 -27.66 8.52
N LEU A 226 -14.54 -26.99 9.58
CA LEU A 226 -13.89 -25.68 9.50
C LEU A 226 -12.60 -25.72 8.66
N MET A 227 -11.85 -26.82 8.72
CA MET A 227 -10.64 -27.00 7.91
C MET A 227 -10.96 -27.22 6.43
N TRP A 228 -12.09 -27.81 6.07
CA TRP A 228 -12.50 -27.91 4.66
C TRP A 228 -12.73 -26.52 4.03
N ILE A 229 -13.26 -25.58 4.82
CA ILE A 229 -13.50 -24.19 4.39
C ILE A 229 -12.19 -23.40 4.38
N SER A 230 -11.29 -23.62 5.34
CA SER A 230 -10.02 -22.86 5.43
C SER A 230 -8.94 -23.33 4.47
N ARG A 231 -8.97 -24.60 4.01
CA ARG A 231 -7.96 -25.21 3.11
C ARG A 231 -7.77 -24.46 1.78
N GLY A 232 -8.71 -23.62 1.36
CA GLY A 232 -8.60 -22.76 0.16
C GLY A 232 -8.28 -21.29 0.44
N ILE A 233 -8.32 -20.85 1.71
CA ILE A 233 -8.12 -19.46 2.10
C ILE A 233 -6.65 -19.29 2.51
N MET A 234 -5.77 -19.12 1.51
CA MET A 234 -4.48 -18.53 1.80
C MET A 234 -4.73 -17.06 2.17
N PRO A 235 -4.32 -16.59 3.36
CA PRO A 235 -4.41 -15.16 3.67
C PRO A 235 -3.67 -14.40 2.57
N TYR A 236 -4.42 -13.60 1.80
CA TYR A 236 -3.86 -12.82 0.71
C TYR A 236 -2.94 -11.76 1.31
N PHE A 237 -1.64 -11.92 1.11
CA PHE A 237 -0.69 -10.87 1.44
C PHE A 237 -0.70 -9.86 0.31
N PRO A 238 -0.85 -8.56 0.60
CA PRO A 238 -0.81 -7.55 -0.44
C PRO A 238 0.58 -7.41 -1.09
N PHE A 239 1.59 -8.17 -0.65
CA PHE A 239 2.99 -8.08 -1.09
C PHE A 239 3.69 -9.42 -1.40
N ILE A 240 2.98 -10.55 -1.37
CA ILE A 240 3.53 -11.89 -1.72
C ILE A 240 2.90 -12.38 -3.02
#